data_AF-A0A849GEG0-F1
#
_entry.id   AF-A0A849GEG0-F1
#
_cell.length_a   1.000
_cell.length_b   1.000
_cell.length_c   1.000
_cell.angle_alpha   90.00
_cell.angle_beta   90.00
_cell.angle_gamma   90.00
#
_symmetry.space_group_name_H-M   'P 1'
#
loop_
_entity.id
_entity.type
_entity.pdbx_description
1 polymer ?
#
loop_
_entity_poly.entity_id
_entity_poly.type
_entity_poly.pdbx_seq_one_letter_code
_entity_poly.pdbx_strand_id
1 'polypeptide(L)'
;MKNSHSPLLLACLLGFLPAVHAEEAACTMQYDPVCGVDGQTYSNECVAGVSGVEIASPGICEEQLAGCPETFDPVCGIDGNTYINECFALKSGAEIAGLGACTPNGCPSINEPVCGMNGRTFINRCEADAERIPVQRNDRCNPDNCPRVFAPVCGDDKVTYDNACHAEGAGVETFVRGICNVRPCPHLFVPVCGFDGMTYGNACQAERRGVRIEYAGVCENLGRNCPREYSPVCGMDGVTYDNDCQLDNAGVIKAYAGSCIGG
;
A
#
# COMPACT_ATOMS: atom_id res chain seq x y z
N MET A 1 5.90 3.02 69.61
CA MET A 1 5.09 3.36 70.80
C MET A 1 4.79 4.85 70.72
N LYS A 2 3.71 5.24 70.03
CA LYS A 2 2.39 5.62 70.59
C LYS A 2 2.47 6.64 71.74
N ASN A 3 2.06 7.89 71.44
CA ASN A 3 0.96 8.66 72.07
C ASN A 3 1.21 10.17 71.81
N SER A 4 0.41 10.86 71.00
CA SER A 4 -0.97 11.34 71.22
C SER A 4 -1.05 12.35 72.36
N HIS A 5 -1.47 13.60 72.06
CA HIS A 5 -2.48 14.35 72.83
C HIS A 5 -2.94 15.61 72.02
N SER A 6 -4.22 15.60 71.63
CA SER A 6 -5.14 16.76 71.56
C SER A 6 -6.04 16.65 72.83
N PRO A 7 -6.89 17.61 73.29
CA PRO A 7 -7.57 18.74 72.60
C PRO A 7 -7.90 20.00 73.48
N LEU A 8 -8.70 20.94 72.94
CA LEU A 8 -9.73 21.85 73.55
C LEU A 8 -9.68 23.27 72.92
N LEU A 9 -10.61 23.60 72.02
CA LEU A 9 -11.93 24.23 72.27
C LEU A 9 -11.86 25.75 72.51
N LEU A 10 -12.16 26.54 71.47
CA LEU A 10 -13.04 27.70 71.62
C LEU A 10 -13.82 27.93 70.33
N ALA A 11 -15.10 27.59 70.38
CA ALA A 11 -16.07 27.85 69.32
C ALA A 11 -16.76 29.20 69.55
N CYS A 12 -17.25 29.76 68.43
CA CYS A 12 -18.31 30.76 68.30
C CYS A 12 -18.02 32.20 68.74
N LEU A 13 -17.84 33.08 67.75
CA LEU A 13 -18.66 34.28 67.64
C LEU A 13 -19.13 34.42 66.19
N LEU A 14 -20.41 34.11 66.00
CA LEU A 14 -21.20 34.30 64.79
C LEU A 14 -21.33 35.81 64.52
N GLY A 15 -20.74 36.26 63.42
CA GLY A 15 -21.00 37.56 62.79
C GLY A 15 -21.52 37.30 61.38
N PHE A 16 -22.75 37.74 61.13
CA PHE A 16 -23.59 37.47 59.96
C PHE A 16 -23.18 38.27 58.71
N LEU A 17 -23.33 37.61 57.55
CA LEU A 17 -23.62 38.09 56.17
C LEU A 17 -22.47 38.34 55.17
N PRO A 18 -22.65 37.98 53.88
CA PRO A 18 -23.59 37.02 53.29
C PRO A 18 -22.91 35.90 52.49
N ALA A 19 -23.66 34.83 52.29
CA ALA A 19 -23.38 33.79 51.33
C ALA A 19 -23.25 34.40 49.92
N VAL A 20 -22.25 33.91 49.19
CA VAL A 20 -22.14 33.82 47.73
C VAL A 20 -23.47 34.10 47.01
N HIS A 21 -23.58 35.27 46.39
CA HIS A 21 -24.48 35.46 45.27
C HIS A 21 -23.72 35.01 44.03
N ALA A 22 -23.86 33.75 43.67
CA ALA A 22 -23.81 33.43 42.26
C ALA A 22 -25.08 34.05 41.70
N GLU A 23 -24.98 35.25 41.12
CA GLU A 23 -26.02 35.70 40.19
C GLU A 23 -26.22 34.55 39.20
N GLU A 24 -27.44 34.01 39.14
CA GLU A 24 -27.84 33.20 38.01
C GLU A 24 -27.73 34.11 36.79
N ALA A 25 -26.61 34.03 36.10
CA ALA A 25 -26.40 34.84 34.93
C ALA A 25 -27.36 34.35 33.84
N ALA A 26 -28.44 35.10 33.67
CA ALA A 26 -29.47 34.82 32.68
C ALA A 26 -28.99 35.34 31.32
N CYS A 27 -28.29 34.49 30.57
CA CYS A 27 -27.95 34.79 29.18
C CYS A 27 -29.17 34.64 28.28
N THR A 28 -29.28 35.51 27.28
CA THR A 28 -30.31 35.36 26.24
C THR A 28 -30.00 34.15 25.39
N MET A 29 -31.04 33.54 24.79
CA MET A 29 -30.89 32.45 23.81
C MET A 29 -30.55 32.97 22.40
N GLN A 30 -30.07 34.21 22.30
CA GLN A 30 -29.61 34.77 21.04
C GLN A 30 -28.30 34.10 20.64
N TYR A 31 -28.23 33.63 19.40
CA TYR A 31 -27.04 32.95 18.88
C TYR A 31 -26.19 33.94 18.07
N ASP A 32 -25.17 34.49 18.73
CA ASP A 32 -24.16 35.40 18.17
C ASP A 32 -22.78 34.90 18.64
N PRO A 33 -22.25 33.83 18.01
CA PRO A 33 -21.16 33.04 18.60
C PRO A 33 -19.86 33.82 18.74
N VAL A 34 -19.07 33.44 19.74
CA VAL A 34 -17.72 33.98 20.02
C VAL A 34 -16.74 32.85 20.30
N CYS A 35 -15.48 33.05 19.94
CA CYS A 35 -14.40 32.12 20.25
C CYS A 35 -13.69 32.53 21.54
N GLY A 36 -13.60 31.63 22.50
CA GLY A 36 -12.85 31.84 23.74
C GLY A 36 -11.34 31.69 23.55
N VAL A 37 -10.54 32.32 24.42
CA VAL A 37 -9.08 32.12 24.49
C VAL A 37 -8.68 30.69 24.86
N ASP A 38 -9.63 29.89 25.34
CA ASP A 38 -9.49 28.46 25.63
C ASP A 38 -9.79 27.56 24.40
N GLY A 39 -10.10 28.16 23.25
CA GLY A 39 -10.40 27.45 22.00
C GLY A 39 -11.83 26.87 21.94
N GLN A 40 -12.71 27.18 22.90
CA GLN A 40 -14.10 26.73 22.88
C GLN A 40 -15.02 27.79 22.26
N THR A 41 -15.98 27.33 21.46
CA THR A 41 -17.04 28.19 20.90
C THR A 41 -18.16 28.37 21.90
N TYR A 42 -18.52 29.62 22.18
CA TYR A 42 -19.64 29.98 23.04
C TYR A 42 -20.80 30.54 22.22
N SER A 43 -22.04 30.25 22.62
CA SER A 43 -23.25 30.63 21.87
C SER A 43 -23.47 32.14 21.78
N ASN A 44 -22.95 32.89 22.75
CA ASN A 44 -22.83 34.34 22.73
C ASN A 44 -21.82 34.83 23.79
N GLU A 45 -21.49 36.12 23.74
CA GLU A 45 -20.58 36.79 24.68
C GLU A 45 -20.97 36.63 26.15
N CYS A 46 -22.28 36.63 26.46
CA CYS A 46 -22.74 36.39 27.83
C CYS A 46 -22.34 35.00 28.32
N VAL A 47 -22.58 33.95 27.51
CA VAL A 47 -22.24 32.57 27.91
C VAL A 47 -20.73 32.39 28.08
N ALA A 48 -19.90 33.07 27.27
CA ALA A 48 -18.44 33.09 27.45
C ALA A 48 -18.03 33.78 28.77
N GLY A 49 -18.60 34.95 29.07
CA GLY A 49 -18.30 35.71 30.28
C GLY A 49 -18.71 34.98 31.57
N VAL A 50 -19.87 34.31 31.56
CA VAL A 50 -20.33 33.47 32.69
C VAL A 50 -19.44 32.26 32.92
N SER A 51 -18.85 31.73 31.84
CA SER A 51 -17.86 30.66 31.91
C SER A 51 -16.47 31.16 32.35
N GLY A 52 -16.29 32.48 32.54
CA GLY A 52 -15.02 33.08 32.92
C GLY A 52 -13.97 33.06 31.81
N VAL A 53 -14.39 32.97 30.55
CA VAL A 53 -13.50 32.86 29.39
C VAL A 53 -13.46 34.18 28.64
N GLU A 54 -12.25 34.72 28.45
CA GLU A 54 -12.03 35.90 27.62
C GLU A 54 -12.26 35.58 26.13
N ILE A 55 -12.82 36.53 25.38
CA ILE A 55 -13.11 36.35 23.96
C ILE A 55 -11.84 36.60 23.15
N ALA A 56 -11.42 35.60 22.37
CA ALA A 56 -10.33 35.68 21.42
C ALA A 56 -10.75 36.33 20.09
N SER A 57 -11.93 35.96 19.55
CA SER A 57 -12.45 36.51 18.30
C SER A 57 -13.98 36.43 18.21
N PRO A 58 -14.64 37.33 17.46
CA PRO A 58 -16.04 37.17 17.10
C PRO A 58 -16.23 35.96 16.16
N GLY A 59 -17.39 35.31 16.21
CA GLY A 59 -17.68 34.09 15.47
C GLY A 59 -17.32 32.82 16.24
N ILE A 60 -17.65 31.66 15.68
CA ILE A 60 -17.22 30.38 16.27
C ILE A 60 -15.68 30.31 16.31
N CYS A 61 -15.13 29.53 17.24
CA CYS A 61 -13.72 29.17 17.11
C CYS A 61 -13.53 28.47 15.79
N GLU A 62 -12.75 29.08 14.92
CA GLU A 62 -12.07 28.34 13.89
C GLU A 62 -11.10 27.43 14.64
N GLU A 63 -11.52 26.18 14.84
CA GLU A 63 -10.57 25.11 15.08
C GLU A 63 -9.64 25.16 13.87
N GLN A 64 -8.51 25.87 13.99
CA GLN A 64 -7.43 25.74 13.05
C GLN A 64 -6.87 24.35 13.28
N LEU A 65 -7.54 23.37 12.64
CA LEU A 65 -7.07 22.11 12.08
C LEU A 65 -8.29 21.29 11.60
N ALA A 66 -8.75 21.43 10.34
CA ALA A 66 -9.66 20.41 9.77
C ALA A 66 -9.61 20.23 8.23
N GLY A 67 -8.94 21.11 7.49
CA GLY A 67 -8.64 20.91 6.08
C GLY A 67 -7.13 20.85 5.86
N CYS A 68 -6.67 19.90 5.05
CA CYS A 68 -5.33 20.01 4.50
C CYS A 68 -5.36 21.05 3.37
N PRO A 69 -4.34 21.92 3.25
CA PRO A 69 -4.30 22.88 2.16
C PRO A 69 -4.34 22.12 0.83
N GLU A 70 -5.10 22.58 -0.16
CA GLU A 70 -5.15 21.94 -1.49
C GLU A 70 -3.95 22.31 -2.37
N THR A 71 -2.85 22.75 -1.75
CA THR A 71 -1.59 23.03 -2.44
C THR A 71 -1.01 21.74 -2.99
N PHE A 72 -0.72 21.72 -4.29
CA PHE A 72 -0.07 20.60 -4.95
C PHE A 72 1.44 20.64 -4.72
N ASP A 73 1.90 19.92 -3.69
CA ASP A 73 3.30 19.73 -3.32
C ASP A 73 3.50 18.25 -2.93
N PRO A 74 3.58 17.35 -3.92
CA PRO A 74 3.31 15.95 -3.71
C PRO A 74 4.37 15.23 -2.87
N VAL A 75 3.92 14.21 -2.15
CA VAL A 75 4.79 13.27 -1.40
C VAL A 75 4.42 11.83 -1.72
N CYS A 76 5.41 10.93 -1.63
CA CYS A 76 5.22 9.50 -1.80
C CYS A 76 5.11 8.84 -0.43
N GLY A 77 4.00 8.16 -0.17
CA GLY A 77 3.78 7.37 1.04
C GLY A 77 4.49 6.02 0.99
N ILE A 78 4.79 5.46 2.17
CA ILE A 78 5.32 4.08 2.30
C ILE A 78 4.35 3.01 1.81
N ASP A 79 3.08 3.36 1.67
CA ASP A 79 2.01 2.53 1.11
C ASP A 79 1.96 2.58 -0.43
N GLY A 80 2.89 3.31 -1.05
CA GLY A 80 3.02 3.46 -2.50
C GLY A 80 2.05 4.47 -3.12
N ASN A 81 1.28 5.20 -2.30
CA ASN A 81 0.35 6.21 -2.77
C ASN A 81 1.01 7.59 -2.87
N THR A 82 0.67 8.32 -3.93
CA THR A 82 1.04 9.74 -4.06
C THR A 82 -0.03 10.59 -3.39
N TYR A 83 0.40 11.41 -2.43
CA TYR A 83 -0.45 12.39 -1.77
C TYR A 83 -0.21 13.76 -2.35
N ILE A 84 -1.26 14.57 -2.47
CA ILE A 84 -1.18 15.95 -2.97
C ILE A 84 -0.22 16.81 -2.14
N ASN A 85 -0.09 16.52 -0.84
CA ASN A 85 0.93 17.06 0.05
C ASN A 85 1.05 16.26 1.35
N GLU A 86 2.04 16.62 2.16
CA GLU A 86 2.36 16.03 3.46
C GLU A 86 1.17 16.00 4.42
N CYS A 87 0.35 17.06 4.47
CA CYS A 87 -0.82 17.07 5.36
C CYS A 87 -1.80 15.94 4.99
N PHE A 88 -2.09 15.75 3.71
CA PHE A 88 -3.00 14.68 3.27
C PHE A 88 -2.40 13.29 3.51
N ALA A 89 -1.08 13.11 3.39
CA ALA A 89 -0.41 11.86 3.76
C ALA A 89 -0.60 11.54 5.25
N LEU A 90 -0.31 12.50 6.12
CA LEU A 90 -0.47 12.37 7.58
C LEU A 90 -1.92 12.12 7.98
N LYS A 91 -2.87 12.84 7.37
CA LYS A 91 -4.31 12.67 7.62
C LYS A 91 -4.81 11.28 7.20
N SER A 92 -4.20 10.69 6.18
CA SER A 92 -4.46 9.30 5.75
C SER A 92 -3.70 8.25 6.56
N GLY A 93 -2.86 8.66 7.52
CA GLY A 93 -2.03 7.76 8.33
C GLY A 93 -0.86 7.14 7.58
N ALA A 94 -0.47 7.69 6.43
CA ALA A 94 0.67 7.23 5.66
C ALA A 94 1.95 7.95 6.11
N GLU A 95 2.99 7.18 6.42
CA GLU A 95 4.33 7.72 6.60
C GLU A 95 4.93 8.09 5.25
N ILE A 96 5.74 9.15 5.20
CA ILE A 96 6.34 9.66 3.97
C ILE A 96 7.60 8.86 3.65
N ALA A 97 7.60 8.17 2.51
CA ALA A 97 8.75 7.46 1.95
C ALA A 97 9.71 8.39 1.19
N GLY A 98 9.19 9.49 0.64
CA GLY A 98 10.02 10.46 -0.08
C GLY A 98 9.25 11.68 -0.57
N LEU A 99 10.00 12.73 -0.90
CA LEU A 99 9.46 13.94 -1.52
C LEU A 99 9.11 13.68 -3.00
N GLY A 100 8.10 14.38 -3.50
CA GLY A 100 7.58 14.20 -4.85
C GLY A 100 6.61 13.03 -4.96
N ALA A 101 6.06 12.84 -6.16
CA ALA A 101 5.16 11.72 -6.43
C ALA A 101 5.89 10.37 -6.40
N CYS A 102 5.13 9.31 -6.10
CA CYS A 102 5.62 7.96 -6.31
C CYS A 102 5.80 7.66 -7.80
N THR A 103 6.71 6.75 -8.09
CA THR A 103 6.82 6.10 -9.39
C THR A 103 5.61 5.18 -9.65
N PRO A 104 5.43 4.67 -10.88
CA PRO A 104 4.37 3.70 -11.19
C PRO A 104 4.42 2.41 -10.36
N ASN A 105 5.59 2.07 -9.80
CA ASN A 105 5.77 0.90 -8.93
C ASN A 105 5.52 1.21 -7.45
N GLY A 106 5.06 2.43 -7.11
CA GLY A 106 4.81 2.83 -5.73
C GLY A 106 6.09 3.15 -4.95
N CYS A 107 7.18 3.49 -5.64
CA CYS A 107 8.45 3.83 -5.00
C CYS A 107 8.65 5.34 -4.94
N PRO A 108 9.39 5.87 -3.95
CA PRO A 108 9.73 7.29 -3.93
C PRO A 108 10.64 7.63 -5.12
N SER A 109 10.45 8.81 -5.72
CA SER A 109 11.23 9.29 -6.87
C SER A 109 12.61 9.86 -6.46
N ILE A 110 13.24 9.28 -5.44
CA ILE A 110 14.55 9.68 -4.91
C ILE A 110 15.64 9.07 -5.78
N ASN A 111 16.58 9.91 -6.24
CA ASN A 111 17.71 9.49 -7.07
C ASN A 111 18.90 9.01 -6.22
N GLU A 112 18.84 7.77 -5.76
CA GLU A 112 19.88 7.04 -5.03
C GLU A 112 20.23 5.76 -5.79
N PRO A 113 20.94 5.85 -6.92
CA PRO A 113 20.99 4.77 -7.88
C PRO A 113 21.64 3.50 -7.31
N VAL A 114 21.19 2.36 -7.81
CA VAL A 114 21.75 1.04 -7.48
C VAL A 114 21.98 0.21 -8.74
N CYS A 115 23.01 -0.62 -8.73
CA CYS A 115 23.26 -1.58 -9.80
C CYS A 115 22.59 -2.91 -9.43
N GLY A 116 21.59 -3.32 -10.21
CA GLY A 116 20.95 -4.61 -10.07
C GLY A 116 21.82 -5.76 -10.59
N MET A 117 21.62 -6.97 -10.07
CA MET A 117 22.33 -8.15 -10.55
C MET A 117 22.06 -8.46 -12.03
N ASN A 118 20.96 -7.97 -12.60
CA ASN A 118 20.67 -8.04 -14.04
C ASN A 118 21.47 -7.05 -14.90
N GLY A 119 22.41 -6.30 -14.31
CA GLY A 119 23.23 -5.30 -15.00
C GLY A 119 22.49 -4.00 -15.33
N ARG A 120 21.26 -3.80 -14.85
CA ARG A 120 20.54 -2.53 -15.02
C ARG A 120 20.77 -1.61 -13.82
N THR A 121 20.89 -0.32 -14.11
CA THR A 121 20.84 0.73 -13.10
C THR A 121 19.39 1.06 -12.77
N PHE A 122 19.05 1.06 -11.48
CA PHE A 122 17.75 1.51 -10.96
C PHE A 122 17.93 2.85 -10.26
N ILE A 123 16.92 3.72 -10.29
CA ILE A 123 16.96 5.05 -9.65
C ILE A 123 17.10 4.94 -8.12
N ASN A 124 16.58 3.87 -7.51
CA ASN A 124 16.80 3.52 -6.13
C ASN A 124 16.54 2.02 -5.88
N ARG A 125 16.82 1.58 -4.64
CA ARG A 125 16.61 0.20 -4.20
C ARG A 125 15.16 -0.25 -4.30
N CYS A 126 14.19 0.60 -3.96
CA CYS A 126 12.78 0.25 -4.04
C CYS A 126 12.40 -0.18 -5.46
N GLU A 127 12.88 0.52 -6.47
CA GLU A 127 12.63 0.17 -7.88
C GLU A 127 13.26 -1.17 -8.29
N ALA A 128 14.46 -1.47 -7.79
CA ALA A 128 15.08 -2.77 -8.01
C ALA A 128 14.25 -3.90 -7.37
N ASP A 129 13.80 -3.69 -6.13
CA ASP A 129 13.02 -4.65 -5.36
C ASP A 129 11.61 -4.86 -5.94
N ALA A 130 10.98 -3.81 -6.48
CA ALA A 130 9.71 -3.88 -7.19
C ALA A 130 9.78 -4.80 -8.43
N GLU A 131 10.91 -4.78 -9.15
CA GLU A 131 11.21 -5.72 -10.24
C GLU A 131 11.77 -7.09 -9.74
N ARG A 132 11.87 -7.30 -8.42
CA ARG A 132 12.49 -8.47 -7.76
C ARG A 132 13.94 -8.72 -8.20
N ILE A 133 14.68 -7.65 -8.44
CA ILE A 133 16.08 -7.71 -8.86
C ILE A 133 16.98 -7.45 -7.66
N PRO A 134 17.80 -8.43 -7.23
CA PRO A 134 18.75 -8.21 -6.16
C PRO A 134 19.75 -7.10 -6.51
N VAL A 135 20.04 -6.22 -5.56
CA VAL A 135 21.06 -5.18 -5.72
C VAL A 135 22.46 -5.80 -5.58
N GLN A 136 23.32 -5.58 -6.56
CA GLN A 136 24.73 -5.96 -6.52
C GLN A 136 25.55 -4.96 -5.69
N ARG A 137 25.35 -3.65 -5.93
CA ARG A 137 26.04 -2.56 -5.25
C ARG A 137 25.22 -1.27 -5.30
N ASN A 138 25.58 -0.34 -4.42
CA ASN A 138 25.14 1.05 -4.51
C ASN A 138 25.81 1.74 -5.71
N ASP A 139 25.25 2.87 -6.11
CA ASP A 139 25.56 3.62 -7.33
C ASP A 139 25.16 2.90 -8.62
N ARG A 140 25.28 3.63 -9.73
CA ARG A 140 25.00 3.12 -11.08
C ARG A 140 25.90 1.93 -11.40
N CYS A 141 25.51 1.13 -12.38
CA CYS A 141 26.39 0.06 -12.87
C CYS A 141 27.69 0.65 -13.44
N ASN A 142 28.82 0.07 -13.05
CA ASN A 142 30.14 0.40 -13.57
C ASN A 142 30.46 -0.55 -14.76
N PRO A 143 30.65 -0.02 -15.98
CA PRO A 143 31.07 -0.78 -17.16
C PRO A 143 32.31 -1.66 -16.98
N ASP A 144 33.27 -1.24 -16.15
CA ASP A 144 34.51 -1.99 -15.90
C ASP A 144 34.29 -3.21 -15.01
N ASN A 145 33.12 -3.32 -14.36
CA ASN A 145 32.80 -4.38 -13.42
C ASN A 145 31.30 -4.72 -13.46
N CYS A 146 30.84 -5.17 -14.63
CA CYS A 146 29.46 -5.61 -14.84
C CYS A 146 29.16 -6.96 -14.14
N PRO A 147 27.91 -7.17 -13.69
CA PRO A 147 27.44 -8.50 -13.30
C PRO A 147 27.65 -9.53 -14.41
N ARG A 148 28.16 -10.72 -14.06
CA ARG A 148 28.32 -11.85 -15.00
C ARG A 148 27.06 -12.69 -15.08
N VAL A 149 25.94 -12.06 -15.43
CA VAL A 149 24.66 -12.73 -15.67
C VAL A 149 24.25 -12.55 -17.12
N PHE A 150 23.60 -13.58 -17.67
CA PHE A 150 22.97 -13.51 -18.97
C PHE A 150 21.54 -12.98 -18.83
N ALA A 151 21.37 -11.67 -18.97
CA ALA A 151 20.11 -10.94 -18.95
C ALA A 151 20.03 -10.06 -20.21
N PRO A 152 19.90 -10.67 -21.40
CA PRO A 152 20.31 -10.05 -22.65
C PRO A 152 19.48 -8.83 -23.01
N VAL A 153 20.14 -7.88 -23.67
CA VAL A 153 19.52 -6.71 -24.29
C VAL A 153 19.91 -6.61 -25.75
N CYS A 154 19.02 -6.08 -26.58
CA CYS A 154 19.26 -5.81 -27.97
C CYS A 154 19.44 -4.30 -28.14
N GLY A 155 20.66 -3.89 -28.49
CA GLY A 155 20.98 -2.51 -28.81
C GLY A 155 20.27 -2.01 -30.05
N ASP A 156 20.15 -0.70 -30.18
CA ASP A 156 19.69 -0.05 -31.40
C ASP A 156 20.62 -0.30 -32.60
N ASP A 157 21.91 -0.53 -32.32
CA ASP A 157 22.98 -1.05 -33.19
C ASP A 157 22.77 -2.48 -33.71
N LYS A 158 21.70 -3.15 -33.25
CA LYS A 158 21.33 -4.54 -33.58
C LYS A 158 22.30 -5.60 -33.05
N VAL A 159 23.12 -5.24 -32.06
CA VAL A 159 24.00 -6.17 -31.35
C VAL A 159 23.32 -6.64 -30.06
N THR A 160 23.46 -7.94 -29.77
CA THR A 160 23.01 -8.50 -28.48
C THR A 160 24.13 -8.39 -27.47
N TYR A 161 23.83 -7.81 -26.32
CA TYR A 161 24.74 -7.72 -25.18
C TYR A 161 24.26 -8.65 -24.07
N ASP A 162 25.19 -9.22 -23.30
CA ASP A 162 24.88 -10.17 -22.21
C ASP A 162 23.96 -9.56 -21.15
N ASN A 163 24.11 -8.26 -20.89
CA ASN A 163 23.20 -7.47 -20.08
C ASN A 163 23.35 -5.97 -20.38
N ALA A 164 22.49 -5.15 -19.77
CA ALA A 164 22.46 -3.70 -19.96
C ALA A 164 23.79 -3.01 -19.63
N CYS A 165 24.49 -3.42 -18.57
CA CYS A 165 25.79 -2.86 -18.20
C CYS A 165 26.84 -3.07 -19.31
N HIS A 166 26.85 -4.23 -19.96
CA HIS A 166 27.75 -4.48 -21.08
C HIS A 166 27.39 -3.66 -22.33
N ALA A 167 26.10 -3.38 -22.56
CA ALA A 167 25.68 -2.46 -23.63
C ALA A 167 26.16 -1.03 -23.36
N GLU A 168 25.91 -0.52 -22.14
CA GLU A 168 26.36 0.82 -21.72
C GLU A 168 27.89 0.93 -21.80
N GLY A 169 28.63 -0.10 -21.39
CA GLY A 169 30.09 -0.16 -21.52
C GLY A 169 30.62 -0.17 -22.95
N ALA A 170 29.80 -0.60 -23.91
CA ALA A 170 30.09 -0.49 -25.34
C ALA A 170 29.64 0.85 -25.95
N GLY A 171 29.08 1.77 -25.14
CA GLY A 171 28.54 3.05 -25.59
C GLY A 171 27.12 2.97 -26.17
N VAL A 172 26.38 1.90 -25.90
CA VAL A 172 25.00 1.70 -26.36
C VAL A 172 24.03 2.00 -25.22
N GLU A 173 23.40 3.17 -25.26
CA GLU A 173 22.47 3.63 -24.21
C GLU A 173 21.00 3.26 -24.50
N THR A 174 20.68 2.96 -25.75
CA THR A 174 19.33 2.67 -26.24
C THR A 174 19.19 1.20 -26.62
N PHE A 175 18.43 0.45 -25.83
CA PHE A 175 18.24 -0.99 -26.03
C PHE A 175 16.86 -1.46 -25.57
N VAL A 176 16.45 -2.62 -26.08
CA VAL A 176 15.24 -3.35 -25.64
C VAL A 176 15.63 -4.65 -24.92
N ARG A 177 14.79 -5.12 -24.01
CA ARG A 177 15.03 -6.40 -23.32
C ARG A 177 14.96 -7.57 -24.32
N GLY A 178 15.88 -8.52 -24.17
CA GLY A 178 15.97 -9.72 -25.00
C GLY A 178 17.08 -9.64 -26.07
N ILE A 179 17.26 -10.75 -26.79
CA ILE A 179 18.25 -10.90 -27.86
C ILE A 179 17.73 -10.23 -29.14
N CYS A 180 18.62 -9.75 -30.01
CA CYS A 180 18.25 -9.19 -31.30
C CYS A 180 17.64 -10.23 -32.25
N ASN A 181 16.83 -9.77 -33.21
CA ASN A 181 16.21 -10.59 -34.26
C ASN A 181 15.31 -11.73 -33.74
N VAL A 182 14.86 -11.61 -32.49
CA VAL A 182 14.03 -12.58 -31.81
C VAL A 182 12.63 -11.98 -31.70
N ARG A 183 11.69 -12.38 -32.56
CA ARG A 183 10.31 -11.85 -32.58
C ARG A 183 9.61 -12.10 -31.24
N PRO A 184 9.40 -11.09 -30.37
CA PRO A 184 8.84 -11.31 -29.05
C PRO A 184 7.48 -11.99 -29.17
N CYS A 185 7.21 -12.93 -28.26
CA CYS A 185 5.87 -13.51 -28.21
C CYS A 185 4.89 -12.43 -27.75
N PRO A 186 3.71 -12.32 -28.37
CA PRO A 186 2.69 -11.41 -27.88
C PRO A 186 2.32 -11.78 -26.44
N HIS A 187 2.07 -10.77 -25.61
CA HIS A 187 1.49 -10.93 -24.27
C HIS A 187 -0.02 -11.18 -24.37
N LEU A 188 -0.38 -12.22 -25.14
CA LEU A 188 -1.75 -12.65 -25.36
C LEU A 188 -1.93 -14.04 -24.74
N PHE A 189 -2.96 -14.20 -23.94
CA PHE A 189 -3.34 -15.50 -23.37
C PHE A 189 -4.32 -16.21 -24.31
N VAL A 190 -3.79 -17.06 -25.19
CA VAL A 190 -4.53 -17.96 -26.08
C VAL A 190 -3.88 -19.33 -25.91
N PRO A 191 -4.29 -20.10 -24.89
CA PRO A 191 -3.50 -21.23 -24.42
C PRO A 191 -3.43 -22.36 -25.46
N VAL A 192 -2.34 -23.11 -25.42
CA VAL A 192 -2.15 -24.33 -26.22
C VAL A 192 -1.62 -25.44 -25.33
N CYS A 193 -2.04 -26.69 -25.59
CA CYS A 193 -1.49 -27.86 -24.94
C CYS A 193 -0.33 -28.40 -25.78
N GLY A 194 0.83 -28.57 -25.18
CA GLY A 194 2.00 -29.19 -25.80
C GLY A 194 1.97 -30.71 -25.71
N PHE A 195 2.69 -31.39 -26.61
CA PHE A 195 2.91 -32.85 -26.54
C PHE A 195 3.67 -33.31 -25.29
N ASP A 196 4.23 -32.37 -24.53
CA ASP A 196 4.83 -32.58 -23.21
C ASP A 196 3.79 -32.59 -22.08
N GLY A 197 2.50 -32.43 -22.39
CA GLY A 197 1.41 -32.35 -21.42
C GLY A 197 1.34 -31.02 -20.67
N MET A 198 2.11 -30.00 -21.08
CA MET A 198 2.10 -28.68 -20.46
C MET A 198 1.26 -27.66 -21.23
N THR A 199 0.54 -26.82 -20.48
CA THR A 199 -0.17 -25.68 -21.05
C THR A 199 0.78 -24.50 -21.22
N TYR A 200 0.80 -23.93 -22.42
CA TYR A 200 1.54 -22.72 -22.75
C TYR A 200 0.57 -21.55 -22.93
N GLY A 201 0.98 -20.34 -22.54
CA GLY A 201 0.13 -19.16 -22.63
C GLY A 201 -0.25 -18.77 -24.06
N ASN A 202 0.60 -19.13 -25.04
CA ASN A 202 0.28 -19.10 -26.46
C ASN A 202 1.25 -19.96 -27.30
N ALA A 203 0.91 -20.15 -28.58
CA ALA A 203 1.69 -20.93 -29.53
C ALA A 203 3.15 -20.49 -29.65
N CYS A 204 3.41 -19.17 -29.70
CA CYS A 204 4.78 -18.66 -29.77
C CYS A 204 5.62 -19.08 -28.57
N GLN A 205 5.05 -19.10 -27.36
CA GLN A 205 5.75 -19.56 -26.16
C GLN A 205 6.06 -21.06 -26.22
N ALA A 206 5.15 -21.89 -26.73
CA ALA A 206 5.36 -23.32 -26.91
C ALA A 206 6.49 -23.59 -27.92
N GLU A 207 6.43 -22.95 -29.09
CA GLU A 207 7.44 -23.09 -30.15
C GLU A 207 8.84 -22.67 -29.68
N ARG A 208 8.94 -21.60 -28.89
CA ARG A 208 10.22 -21.16 -28.31
C ARG A 208 10.83 -22.14 -27.31
N ARG A 209 10.02 -22.93 -26.63
CA ARG A 209 10.50 -24.03 -25.80
C ARG A 209 10.84 -25.29 -26.62
N GLY A 210 10.68 -25.24 -27.94
CA GLY A 210 10.87 -26.39 -28.82
C GLY A 210 9.75 -27.43 -28.66
N VAL A 211 8.61 -27.04 -28.09
CA VAL A 211 7.50 -27.97 -27.82
C VAL A 211 6.49 -27.89 -28.95
N ARG A 212 6.19 -29.06 -29.51
CA ARG A 212 5.16 -29.19 -30.53
C ARG A 212 3.78 -29.09 -29.88
N ILE A 213 2.89 -28.33 -30.51
CA ILE A 213 1.52 -28.14 -30.03
C ILE A 213 0.69 -29.38 -30.39
N GLU A 214 -0.02 -29.92 -29.40
CA GLU A 214 -0.97 -31.01 -29.55
C GLU A 214 -2.36 -30.50 -29.97
N TYR A 215 -2.91 -29.55 -29.21
CA TYR A 215 -4.18 -28.87 -29.55
C TYR A 215 -4.26 -27.46 -28.93
N ALA A 216 -5.23 -26.68 -29.42
CA ALA A 216 -5.55 -25.37 -28.86
C ALA A 216 -6.39 -25.51 -27.59
N GLY A 217 -6.04 -24.77 -26.54
CA GLY A 217 -6.65 -24.87 -25.22
C GLY A 217 -5.64 -25.23 -24.14
N VAL A 218 -6.12 -25.33 -22.90
CA VAL A 218 -5.34 -25.86 -21.77
C VAL A 218 -5.31 -27.39 -21.85
N CYS A 219 -4.24 -28.02 -21.37
CA CYS A 219 -4.18 -29.48 -21.34
C CYS A 219 -5.25 -30.07 -20.44
N GLU A 220 -5.99 -31.06 -20.95
CA GLU A 220 -7.07 -31.77 -20.25
C GLU A 220 -6.59 -32.41 -18.93
N ASN A 221 -5.36 -32.89 -18.89
CA ASN A 221 -4.77 -33.55 -17.70
C ASN A 221 -4.47 -32.59 -16.53
N LEU A 222 -4.55 -31.26 -16.74
CA LEU A 222 -4.35 -30.26 -15.69
C LEU A 222 -5.66 -29.82 -15.04
N GLY A 223 -6.78 -30.43 -15.43
CA GLY A 223 -8.12 -30.02 -15.00
C GLY A 223 -8.61 -28.77 -15.75
N ARG A 224 -9.89 -28.45 -15.56
CA ARG A 224 -10.49 -27.23 -16.11
C ARG A 224 -10.38 -26.07 -15.12
N ASN A 225 -10.37 -24.83 -15.61
CA ASN A 225 -10.48 -23.65 -14.74
C ASN A 225 -11.81 -23.69 -13.99
N CYS A 226 -11.74 -23.76 -12.66
CA CYS A 226 -12.94 -23.77 -11.82
C CYS A 226 -13.35 -22.35 -11.41
N PRO A 227 -14.67 -22.09 -11.34
CA PRO A 227 -15.15 -20.87 -10.70
C PRO A 227 -14.68 -20.83 -9.24
N ARG A 228 -14.45 -19.62 -8.72
CA ARG A 228 -14.13 -19.39 -7.30
C ARG A 228 -15.38 -19.37 -6.40
N GLU A 229 -16.52 -19.85 -6.92
CA GLU A 229 -17.75 -19.99 -6.15
C GLU A 229 -17.59 -21.14 -5.16
N TYR A 230 -17.84 -20.86 -3.89
CA TYR A 230 -17.75 -21.85 -2.82
C TYR A 230 -19.10 -22.56 -2.67
N SER A 231 -19.18 -23.80 -3.16
CA SER A 231 -20.33 -24.70 -3.09
C SER A 231 -19.82 -26.11 -2.73
N PRO A 232 -19.44 -26.34 -1.46
CA PRO A 232 -18.55 -27.43 -1.09
C PRO A 232 -19.16 -28.81 -1.35
N VAL A 233 -18.29 -29.77 -1.62
CA VAL A 233 -18.64 -31.18 -1.85
C VAL A 233 -17.67 -32.09 -1.12
N CYS A 234 -18.17 -33.20 -0.59
CA CYS A 234 -17.34 -34.22 0.05
C CYS A 234 -16.99 -35.30 -0.97
N GLY A 235 -15.70 -35.59 -1.12
CA GLY A 235 -15.21 -36.71 -1.93
C GLY A 235 -15.27 -38.04 -1.18
N MET A 236 -15.28 -39.15 -1.92
CA MET A 236 -15.16 -40.51 -1.35
C MET A 236 -13.79 -40.78 -0.69
N ASP A 237 -12.82 -39.89 -0.92
CA ASP A 237 -11.52 -39.85 -0.26
C ASP A 237 -11.56 -39.17 1.13
N GLY A 238 -12.71 -38.65 1.55
CA GLY A 238 -12.88 -37.93 2.81
C GLY A 238 -12.40 -36.47 2.75
N VAL A 239 -12.06 -35.95 1.58
CA VAL A 239 -11.61 -34.56 1.40
C VAL A 239 -12.79 -33.67 0.99
N THR A 240 -12.87 -32.48 1.57
CA THR A 240 -13.82 -31.45 1.15
C THR A 240 -13.21 -30.62 0.02
N TYR A 241 -13.92 -30.52 -1.09
CA TYR A 241 -13.56 -29.69 -2.24
C TYR A 241 -14.45 -28.46 -2.28
N ASP A 242 -13.91 -27.31 -2.70
CA ASP A 242 -14.63 -26.02 -2.73
C ASP A 242 -15.88 -26.06 -3.61
N ASN A 243 -15.85 -26.85 -4.68
CA ASN A 243 -16.99 -27.11 -5.55
C ASN A 243 -16.80 -28.38 -6.39
N ASP A 244 -17.86 -28.78 -7.09
CA ASP A 244 -17.88 -29.94 -8.00
C ASP A 244 -16.76 -29.87 -9.05
N CYS A 245 -16.39 -28.69 -9.53
CA CYS A 245 -15.31 -28.56 -10.50
C CYS A 245 -13.95 -28.95 -9.93
N GLN A 246 -13.65 -28.57 -8.69
CA GLN A 246 -12.39 -28.96 -8.04
C GLN A 246 -12.36 -30.46 -7.72
N LEU A 247 -13.51 -31.04 -7.36
CA LEU A 247 -13.65 -32.48 -7.18
C LEU A 247 -13.45 -33.25 -8.49
N ASP A 248 -14.04 -32.77 -9.60
CA ASP A 248 -13.84 -33.33 -10.95
C ASP A 248 -12.35 -33.28 -11.36
N ASN A 249 -11.69 -32.15 -11.14
CA ASN A 249 -10.26 -31.97 -11.44
C ASN A 249 -9.36 -32.91 -10.62
N ALA A 250 -9.76 -33.24 -9.39
CA ALA A 250 -9.06 -34.21 -8.55
C ALA A 250 -9.33 -35.67 -8.96
N GLY A 251 -10.29 -35.91 -9.86
CA GLY A 251 -10.68 -37.26 -10.28
C GLY A 251 -11.33 -38.08 -9.17
N VAL A 252 -11.94 -37.41 -8.17
CA VAL A 252 -12.54 -38.06 -7.00
C VAL A 252 -14.04 -38.17 -7.18
N ILE A 253 -14.62 -39.30 -6.79
CA ILE A 253 -16.07 -39.50 -6.85
C ILE A 253 -16.73 -38.71 -5.71
N LYS A 254 -17.77 -37.93 -6.01
CA LYS A 254 -18.58 -37.21 -5.02
C LYS A 254 -19.30 -38.19 -4.09
N ALA A 255 -19.07 -38.06 -2.78
CA ALA A 255 -19.82 -38.76 -1.75
C ALA A 255 -21.18 -38.08 -1.51
N TYR A 256 -21.18 -36.77 -1.22
CA TYR A 256 -22.40 -35.97 -1.06
C TYR A 256 -22.10 -34.47 -1.20
N ALA A 257 -23.15 -33.66 -1.34
CA ALA A 257 -23.03 -32.20 -1.35
C ALA A 257 -22.88 -31.66 0.08
N GLY A 258 -22.01 -30.66 0.25
CA GLY A 258 -21.57 -30.15 1.54
C GLY A 258 -20.17 -30.65 1.93
N SER A 259 -19.60 -30.07 2.97
CA SER A 259 -18.30 -30.47 3.52
C SER A 259 -18.36 -31.86 4.18
N CYS A 260 -17.24 -32.57 4.20
CA CYS A 260 -17.16 -33.88 4.85
C CYS A 260 -17.40 -33.77 6.37
N ILE A 261 -18.18 -34.71 6.90
CA ILE A 261 -18.53 -34.81 8.32
C ILE A 261 -17.67 -35.91 8.96
N GLY A 262 -16.64 -35.50 9.71
CA GLY A 262 -15.71 -36.40 10.41
C GLY A 262 -14.51 -36.80 9.55
N GLY A 263 -13.35 -36.22 9.85
CA GLY A 263 -12.05 -36.60 9.28
C GLY A 263 -11.26 -37.53 10.19
#